data_AF-A0A7R9ZDX5-F1
#
_entry.id   AF-A0A7R9ZDX5-F1
#
_cell.length_a   1.000
_cell.length_b   1.000
_cell.length_c   1.000
_cell.angle_alpha   90.00
_cell.angle_beta   90.00
_cell.angle_gamma   90.00
#
_symmetry.space_group_name_H-M   'P 1'
#
loop_
_entity.id
_entity.type
_entity.pdbx_description
1 polymer ?
#
loop_
_entity_poly.entity_id
_entity_poly.type
_entity_poly.pdbx_seq_one_letter_code
_entity_poly.pdbx_strand_id
1 'polypeptide(L)'
;MKPAMGKLTFGTLVGYCSGVAAKKVGKAVAAAIGFGFIALQGIAYAGYIDIDWKKVKDDAVKKIDTNADGKFDVEDAKTYWQKVKKILTNSVPDASGFSLGFLYAVTYSN
;
A
#
# COMPACT_ATOMS: atom_id res chain seq x y z
N MET A 1 -34.85 -7.77 3.25
CA MET A 1 -33.92 -7.77 2.09
C MET A 1 -33.53 -6.36 1.60
N LYS A 2 -34.31 -5.30 1.84
CA LYS A 2 -33.98 -3.91 1.43
C LYS A 2 -32.75 -3.23 2.11
N PRO A 3 -32.35 -3.49 3.38
CA PRO A 3 -31.26 -2.74 4.00
C PRO A 3 -29.85 -3.19 3.58
N ALA A 4 -29.68 -4.43 3.12
CA ALA A 4 -28.37 -4.94 2.69
C ALA A 4 -27.94 -4.38 1.33
N MET A 5 -28.89 -4.18 0.41
CA MET A 5 -28.62 -3.65 -0.93
C MET A 5 -28.15 -2.20 -0.88
N GLY A 6 -28.81 -1.35 -0.07
CA GLY A 6 -28.43 0.06 0.05
C GLY A 6 -27.03 0.24 0.66
N LYS A 7 -26.68 -0.58 1.65
CA LYS A 7 -25.34 -0.54 2.25
C LYS A 7 -24.25 -1.08 1.32
N LEU A 8 -24.56 -2.12 0.54
CA LEU A 8 -23.66 -2.61 -0.51
C LEU A 8 -23.38 -1.51 -1.55
N THR A 9 -24.42 -0.85 -2.08
CA THR A 9 -24.26 0.22 -3.07
C THR A 9 -23.44 1.39 -2.52
N PHE A 10 -23.73 1.83 -1.29
CA PHE A 10 -22.97 2.89 -0.65
C PHE A 10 -21.51 2.48 -0.42
N GLY A 11 -21.28 1.26 0.08
CA GLY A 11 -19.95 0.68 0.24
C GLY A 11 -19.17 0.68 -1.08
N THR A 12 -19.79 0.23 -2.17
CA THR A 12 -19.17 0.21 -3.51
C THR A 12 -18.81 1.60 -4.02
N LEU A 13 -19.67 2.61 -3.84
CA LEU A 13 -19.36 3.99 -4.26
C LEU A 13 -18.19 4.59 -3.47
N VAL A 14 -18.17 4.39 -2.16
CA VAL A 14 -17.08 4.85 -1.29
C VAL A 14 -15.78 4.09 -1.61
N GLY A 15 -15.88 2.79 -1.86
CA GLY A 15 -14.77 1.95 -2.33
C GLY A 15 -14.21 2.46 -3.65
N TYR A 16 -15.08 2.78 -4.61
CA TYR A 16 -14.68 3.32 -5.90
C TYR A 16 -13.94 4.66 -5.77
N CYS A 17 -14.51 5.62 -5.03
CA CYS A 17 -13.87 6.91 -4.80
C CYS A 17 -12.49 6.76 -4.15
N SER A 18 -12.40 5.91 -3.12
CA SER A 18 -11.14 5.62 -2.42
C SER A 18 -10.11 4.96 -3.35
N GLY A 19 -10.54 4.03 -4.21
CA GLY A 19 -9.67 3.34 -5.17
C GLY A 19 -9.12 4.27 -6.25
N VAL A 20 -9.91 5.23 -6.74
CA VAL A 20 -9.45 6.25 -7.70
C VAL A 20 -8.39 7.15 -7.05
N ALA A 21 -8.63 7.59 -5.82
CA ALA A 21 -7.65 8.40 -5.07
C ALA A 21 -6.36 7.62 -4.80
N ALA A 22 -6.46 6.37 -4.32
CA ALA A 22 -5.33 5.50 -4.09
C ALA A 22 -4.51 5.24 -5.36
N LYS A 23 -5.17 5.09 -6.53
CA LYS A 23 -4.48 4.91 -7.82
C LYS A 23 -3.70 6.16 -8.23
N LYS A 24 -4.26 7.35 -8.05
CA LYS A 24 -3.54 8.61 -8.37
C LYS A 24 -2.30 8.78 -7.50
N VAL A 25 -2.44 8.57 -6.19
CA VAL A 25 -1.31 8.63 -5.25
C VAL A 25 -0.30 7.52 -5.58
N GLY A 26 -0.78 6.29 -5.84
CA GLY A 26 0.06 5.15 -6.20
C GLY A 26 0.86 5.39 -7.48
N LYS A 27 0.26 5.97 -8.53
CA LYS A 27 0.97 6.37 -9.77
C LYS A 27 2.04 7.41 -9.47
N ALA A 28 1.75 8.42 -8.63
CA ALA A 28 2.73 9.45 -8.26
C ALA A 28 3.90 8.87 -7.46
N VAL A 29 3.62 8.01 -6.48
CA VAL A 29 4.64 7.32 -5.67
C VAL A 29 5.48 6.39 -6.55
N ALA A 30 4.85 5.59 -7.42
CA ALA A 30 5.55 4.70 -8.34
C ALA A 30 6.45 5.48 -9.30
N ALA A 31 5.98 6.61 -9.84
CA ALA A 31 6.77 7.49 -10.69
C ALA A 31 7.97 8.05 -9.93
N ALA A 32 7.77 8.56 -8.70
CA ALA A 32 8.85 9.10 -7.88
C ALA A 32 9.94 8.05 -7.59
N ILE A 33 9.54 6.81 -7.26
CA ILE A 33 10.46 5.69 -7.05
C ILE A 33 11.21 5.35 -8.34
N GLY A 34 10.50 5.27 -9.48
CA GLY A 34 11.10 4.98 -10.78
C GLY A 34 12.11 6.03 -11.23
N PHE A 35 11.76 7.32 -11.12
CA PHE A 35 12.68 8.41 -11.40
C PHE A 35 13.90 8.41 -10.47
N GLY A 36 13.69 8.16 -9.18
CA GLY A 36 14.77 8.01 -8.20
C GLY A 36 15.71 6.86 -8.58
N PHE A 37 15.17 5.72 -9.00
CA PHE A 37 15.95 4.57 -9.44
C PHE A 37 16.78 4.88 -10.70
N ILE A 38 16.19 5.51 -11.71
CA ILE A 38 16.90 5.90 -12.94
C ILE A 38 18.03 6.89 -12.62
N ALA A 39 17.77 7.88 -11.75
CA ALA A 39 18.78 8.84 -11.33
C ALA A 39 19.95 8.15 -10.59
N LEU A 40 19.64 7.22 -9.67
CA LEU A 40 20.64 6.39 -8.98
C LEU A 40 21.49 5.56 -9.95
N GLN A 41 20.85 4.92 -10.94
CA GLN A 41 21.55 4.15 -11.97
C GLN A 41 22.45 5.05 -12.83
N GLY A 42 21.99 6.25 -13.19
CA GLY A 42 22.79 7.21 -13.96
C GLY A 42 24.03 7.69 -13.21
N ILE A 43 23.89 7.98 -11.91
CA ILE A 43 25.01 8.41 -11.06
C ILE A 43 26.00 7.25 -10.84
N ALA A 44 25.52 6.04 -10.65
CA ALA A 44 26.35 4.85 -10.52
C ALA A 44 27.12 4.54 -11.82
N TYR A 45 26.47 4.67 -12.98
CA TYR A 45 27.11 4.45 -14.28
C TYR A 45 28.16 5.52 -14.62
N ALA A 46 27.96 6.77 -14.19
CA ALA A 46 28.92 7.85 -14.36
C ALA A 46 30.17 7.74 -13.45
N GLY A 47 30.23 6.71 -12.58
CA GLY A 47 31.38 6.44 -11.72
C GLY A 47 31.60 7.47 -10.59
N TYR A 48 30.61 8.32 -10.32
CA TYR A 48 30.74 9.43 -9.37
C TYR A 48 30.48 9.02 -7.91
N ILE A 49 29.80 7.90 -7.68
CA ILE A 49 29.51 7.34 -6.36
C ILE A 49 29.82 5.85 -6.38
N ASP A 50 30.89 5.43 -5.70
CA ASP A 50 31.04 4.06 -5.24
C ASP A 50 29.98 3.86 -4.15
N ILE A 51 28.83 3.30 -4.55
CA ILE A 51 27.73 3.05 -3.62
C ILE A 51 28.22 1.91 -2.73
N ASP A 52 28.78 2.29 -1.59
CA ASP A 52 29.19 1.38 -0.53
C ASP A 52 27.91 0.82 0.12
N TRP A 53 27.31 -0.17 -0.56
CA TRP A 53 26.06 -0.83 -0.18
C TRP A 53 26.10 -1.40 1.24
N LYS A 54 27.31 -1.61 1.79
CA LYS A 54 27.51 -1.96 3.20
C LYS A 54 27.07 -0.85 4.14
N LYS A 55 27.49 0.40 3.91
CA LYS A 55 27.09 1.56 4.74
C LYS A 55 25.62 1.90 4.56
N VAL A 56 25.11 1.88 3.32
CA VAL A 56 23.69 2.11 3.06
C VAL A 56 22.82 1.08 3.79
N LYS A 57 23.23 -0.19 3.78
CA LYS A 57 22.53 -1.24 4.54
C LYS A 57 22.63 -1.00 6.04
N ASP A 58 23.80 -0.68 6.57
CA ASP A 58 24.01 -0.48 8.01
C ASP A 58 23.25 0.76 8.53
N ASP A 59 23.23 1.84 7.77
CA ASP A 59 22.46 3.06 8.08
C ASP A 59 20.96 2.88 7.88
N ALA A 60 20.53 2.13 6.85
CA ALA A 60 19.12 1.80 6.67
C ALA A 60 18.62 0.92 7.81
N VAL A 61 19.41 -0.08 8.22
CA VAL A 61 19.13 -0.92 9.40
C VAL A 61 19.06 -0.02 10.64
N LYS A 62 20.06 0.82 10.91
CA LYS A 62 20.05 1.72 12.09
C LYS A 62 18.92 2.75 12.11
N LYS A 63 18.51 3.29 10.96
CA LYS A 63 17.43 4.28 10.88
C LYS A 63 16.04 3.64 10.92
N ILE A 64 15.90 2.42 10.43
CA ILE A 64 14.66 1.64 10.53
C ILE A 64 14.53 1.06 11.94
N ASP A 65 15.65 0.74 12.60
CA ASP A 65 15.71 0.10 13.91
C ASP A 65 15.71 1.12 15.06
N THR A 66 14.60 1.85 15.21
CA THR A 66 14.38 2.74 16.38
C THR A 66 13.66 2.00 17.52
N ASN A 67 13.42 0.69 17.39
CA ASN A 67 12.71 -0.11 18.40
C ASN A 67 13.35 -1.49 18.69
N ALA A 68 14.48 -1.85 18.09
CA ALA A 68 15.16 -3.13 18.32
C ALA A 68 14.25 -4.37 18.07
N ASP A 69 13.31 -4.30 17.11
CA ASP A 69 12.50 -5.47 16.72
C ASP A 69 12.94 -6.11 15.40
N GLY A 70 13.75 -5.41 14.59
CA GLY A 70 14.41 -5.94 13.41
C GLY A 70 13.49 -6.50 12.32
N LYS A 71 12.15 -6.39 12.41
CA LYS A 71 11.21 -6.94 11.43
C LYS A 71 9.93 -6.13 11.43
N PHE A 72 9.51 -5.73 10.24
CA PHE A 72 8.09 -5.55 9.93
C PHE A 72 7.41 -6.90 10.19
N ASP A 73 7.04 -7.16 11.44
CA ASP A 73 6.84 -8.54 11.87
C ASP A 73 5.59 -9.10 11.20
N VAL A 74 5.70 -10.35 10.75
CA VAL A 74 4.58 -11.10 10.22
C VAL A 74 3.46 -11.13 11.27
N GLU A 75 3.79 -10.99 12.56
CA GLU A 75 2.86 -10.88 13.67
C GLU A 75 2.07 -9.56 13.71
N ASP A 76 2.66 -8.41 13.37
CA ASP A 76 1.93 -7.15 13.28
C ASP A 76 1.03 -7.11 12.05
N ALA A 77 1.55 -7.57 10.91
CA ALA A 77 0.76 -7.76 9.70
C ALA A 77 -0.37 -8.77 9.93
N LYS A 78 -0.12 -9.86 10.66
CA LYS A 78 -1.12 -10.87 11.01
C LYS A 78 -2.12 -10.32 12.01
N THR A 79 -1.72 -9.51 12.98
CA THR A 79 -2.63 -8.87 13.95
C THR A 79 -3.52 -7.86 13.26
N TYR A 80 -2.96 -7.04 12.37
CA TYR A 80 -3.72 -6.11 11.55
C TYR A 80 -4.67 -6.87 10.59
N TRP A 81 -4.19 -7.92 9.94
CA TRP A 81 -5.00 -8.79 9.08
C TRP A 81 -6.10 -9.51 9.85
N GLN A 82 -5.86 -9.91 11.09
CA GLN A 82 -6.86 -10.49 11.99
C GLN A 82 -7.92 -9.44 12.36
N LYS A 83 -7.53 -8.20 12.67
CA LYS A 83 -8.47 -7.09 12.90
C LYS A 83 -9.30 -6.79 11.66
N VAL A 84 -8.66 -6.71 10.49
CA VAL A 84 -9.32 -6.52 9.19
C VAL A 84 -10.28 -7.68 8.90
N LYS A 85 -9.86 -8.93 9.08
CA LYS A 85 -10.72 -10.12 8.96
C LYS A 85 -11.91 -10.07 9.92
N LYS A 86 -11.71 -9.67 11.18
CA LYS A 86 -12.80 -9.56 12.16
C LYS A 86 -13.82 -8.50 11.75
N ILE A 87 -13.38 -7.38 11.18
CA ILE A 87 -14.24 -6.34 10.61
C ILE A 87 -14.98 -6.87 9.37
N LEU A 88 -14.26 -7.53 8.46
CA LEU A 88 -14.82 -8.17 7.26
C LEU A 88 -15.88 -9.21 7.62
N THR A 89 -15.65 -10.07 8.62
CA THR A 89 -16.59 -11.13 9.03
C THR A 89 -17.83 -10.59 9.76
N ASN A 90 -17.71 -9.52 10.55
CA ASN A 90 -18.87 -8.90 11.20
C ASN A 90 -19.70 -7.99 10.28
N SER A 91 -19.16 -7.58 9.13
CA SER A 91 -19.82 -6.65 8.20
C SER A 91 -19.64 -7.07 6.75
N VAL A 92 -19.66 -8.39 6.48
CA VAL A 92 -19.44 -9.00 5.16
C VAL A 92 -20.21 -8.29 4.03
N PRO A 93 -21.50 -7.90 4.18
CA PRO A 93 -22.22 -7.19 3.12
C PRO A 93 -21.64 -5.81 2.80
N ASP A 94 -21.16 -5.09 3.80
CA ASP A 94 -20.68 -3.70 3.64
C ASP A 94 -19.22 -3.68 3.19
N ALA A 95 -18.40 -4.58 3.77
CA ALA A 95 -17.00 -4.73 3.43
C ALA A 95 -16.79 -5.35 2.04
N SER A 96 -17.71 -6.22 1.59
CA SER A 96 -17.68 -6.75 0.23
C SER A 96 -17.99 -5.68 -0.81
N GLY A 97 -19.01 -4.82 -0.59
CA GLY A 97 -19.30 -3.68 -1.47
C GLY A 97 -18.09 -2.74 -1.60
N PHE A 98 -17.51 -2.33 -0.48
CA PHE A 98 -16.30 -1.51 -0.46
C PHE A 98 -15.14 -2.15 -1.23
N SER A 99 -14.83 -3.42 -0.96
CA SER A 99 -13.70 -4.12 -1.58
C SER A 99 -13.90 -4.25 -3.10
N LEU A 100 -15.13 -4.55 -3.54
CA LEU A 100 -15.47 -4.64 -4.96
C LEU A 100 -15.35 -3.29 -5.65
N GLY A 101 -15.90 -2.23 -5.07
CA GLY A 101 -15.80 -0.87 -5.60
C GLY A 101 -14.36 -0.39 -5.69
N PHE A 102 -13.55 -0.67 -4.66
CA PHE A 102 -12.13 -0.32 -4.61
C PHE A 102 -11.33 -1.04 -5.68
N LEU A 103 -11.47 -2.37 -5.79
CA LEU A 103 -10.78 -3.16 -6.83
C LEU A 103 -11.21 -2.74 -8.24
N TYR A 104 -12.50 -2.45 -8.43
CA TYR A 104 -13.00 -1.96 -9.70
C TYR A 104 -12.40 -0.60 -10.05
N ALA A 105 -12.32 0.34 -9.11
CA ALA A 105 -11.66 1.62 -9.34
C ALA A 105 -10.16 1.47 -9.65
N VAL A 106 -9.44 0.62 -8.91
CA VAL A 106 -8.00 0.44 -9.13
C VAL A 106 -7.72 -0.17 -10.51
N THR A 107 -8.53 -1.13 -10.96
CA THR A 107 -8.34 -1.77 -12.27
C THR A 107 -8.88 -0.93 -13.43
N TYR A 108 -10.09 -0.38 -13.31
CA TYR A 108 -10.81 0.25 -14.43
C TYR A 108 -10.63 1.78 -14.54
N SER A 109 -10.16 2.48 -13.50
CA SER A 109 -9.89 3.93 -13.60
C SER A 109 -8.63 4.18 -14.42
N ASN A 110 -8.75 4.32 -15.74
CA ASN A 110 -7.61 4.59 -16.64
C ASN A 110 -6.99 5.97 -16.36
#